data_AF-A0A840GTA3-F1
#
_entry.id   AF-A0A840GTA3-F1
#
_cell.length_a   1.000
_cell.length_b   1.000
_cell.length_c   1.000
_cell.angle_alpha   90.00
_cell.angle_beta   90.00
_cell.angle_gamma   90.00
#
_symmetry.space_group_name_H-M   'P 1'
#
loop_
_entity.id
_entity.type
_entity.pdbx_description
1 polymer ?
#
loop_
_entity_poly.entity_id
_entity_poly.type
_entity_poly.pdbx_seq_one_letter_code
_entity_poly.pdbx_strand_id
1 'polypeptide(L)'
;MRKFDFDQLPYGAYLASRDTIIFNRRYQPIVRITPAAFCCHDKNRVPTSIQVGQPTVTACRPDMWIEHESQVWFYSDENPPHRCAATRQRLDQMIQALPELAAEIEHRGRAAVAR
;
A
#
# COMPACT_ATOMS: atom_id res chain seq x y z
N MET A 1 -23.05 3.95 -1.73
CA MET A 1 -21.62 4.10 -1.37
C MET A 1 -21.28 3.03 -0.34
N ARG A 2 -20.32 2.15 -0.62
CA ARG A 2 -19.76 1.26 0.42
C ARG A 2 -19.21 2.18 1.52
N LYS A 3 -19.69 2.04 2.76
CA LYS A 3 -19.20 2.82 3.91
C LYS A 3 -17.86 2.23 4.32
N PHE A 4 -16.80 2.59 3.62
CA PHE A 4 -15.45 2.33 4.12
C PHE A 4 -15.17 3.30 5.26
N ASP A 5 -14.63 2.77 6.35
CA ASP A 5 -13.99 3.60 7.36
C ASP A 5 -12.75 4.25 6.73
N PHE A 6 -12.68 5.58 6.77
CA PHE A 6 -11.57 6.34 6.21
C PHE A 6 -10.25 6.02 6.89
N ASP A 7 -10.31 5.56 8.14
CA ASP A 7 -9.13 5.09 8.87
C ASP A 7 -8.57 3.78 8.31
N GLN A 8 -9.31 3.08 7.44
CA GLN A 8 -8.84 1.87 6.75
C GLN A 8 -8.37 2.17 5.32
N LEU A 9 -8.58 3.38 4.82
CA LEU A 9 -8.11 3.74 3.49
C LEU A 9 -6.59 4.00 3.48
N PRO A 10 -5.92 3.75 2.33
CA PRO A 10 -4.51 4.04 2.18
C PRO A 10 -4.22 5.53 2.38
N TYR A 11 -3.43 5.87 3.39
CA TYR A 11 -3.06 7.24 3.72
C TYR A 11 -1.69 7.61 3.18
N GLY A 12 -0.72 6.71 3.33
CA GLY A 12 0.63 6.86 2.83
C GLY A 12 1.32 5.53 2.64
N ALA A 13 2.54 5.60 2.15
CA ALA A 13 3.43 4.47 1.97
C ALA A 13 4.79 4.78 2.57
N TYR A 14 5.45 3.74 3.09
CA TYR A 14 6.81 3.82 3.58
C TYR A 14 7.69 2.84 2.81
N LEU A 15 8.90 3.28 2.47
CA LEU A 15 9.92 2.42 1.88
C LEU A 15 10.78 1.82 3.01
N ALA A 16 10.89 0.50 3.02
CA ALA A 16 11.67 -0.25 4.00
C ALA A 16 12.65 -1.17 3.26
N SER A 17 13.95 -0.82 3.23
CA SER A 17 15.06 -1.51 2.54
C SER A 17 14.83 -1.86 1.06
N ARG A 18 13.87 -2.76 0.75
CA ARG A 18 13.44 -3.15 -0.60
C ARG A 18 11.93 -3.25 -0.76
N ASP A 19 11.15 -3.10 0.31
CA ASP A 19 9.69 -3.20 0.29
C ASP A 19 9.04 -1.82 0.33
N THR A 20 7.84 -1.72 -0.24
CA THR A 20 6.93 -0.59 -0.01
C THR A 20 5.77 -1.07 0.84
N ILE A 21 5.56 -0.48 2.02
CA ILE A 21 4.41 -0.79 2.86
C ILE A 21 3.40 0.33 2.77
N ILE A 22 2.14 -0.01 2.48
CA ILE A 22 1.02 0.91 2.46
C ILE A 22 0.37 0.94 3.85
N PHE A 23 0.10 2.13 4.37
CA PHE A 23 -0.46 2.35 5.69
C PHE A 23 -1.80 3.06 5.63
N ASN A 24 -2.58 2.87 6.67
CA ASN A 24 -3.82 3.59 6.89
C ASN A 24 -3.59 4.90 7.69
N ARG A 25 -4.65 5.68 7.92
CA ARG A 25 -4.56 6.98 8.63
C ARG A 25 -4.07 6.85 10.08
N ARG A 26 -4.27 5.69 10.70
CA ARG A 26 -3.81 5.38 12.06
C ARG A 26 -2.36 4.88 12.08
N TYR A 27 -1.63 5.01 10.98
CA TYR A 27 -0.27 4.51 10.81
C TYR A 27 -0.16 3.00 11.07
N GLN A 28 -1.23 2.25 10.77
CA GLN A 28 -1.20 0.79 10.80
C GLN A 28 -0.96 0.27 9.39
N PRO A 29 -0.05 -0.70 9.21
CA PRO A 29 0.26 -1.23 7.88
C PRO A 29 -0.90 -2.06 7.36
N ILE A 30 -1.24 -1.86 6.09
CA ILE A 30 -2.30 -2.57 5.36
C ILE A 30 -1.70 -3.73 4.59
N VAL A 31 -0.86 -3.42 3.59
CA VAL A 31 -0.15 -4.41 2.78
C VAL A 31 1.30 -4.02 2.58
N ARG A 32 2.15 -5.02 2.39
CA ARG A 32 3.55 -4.90 1.98
C ARG A 32 3.69 -5.37 0.54
N ILE A 33 4.36 -4.55 -0.26
CA ILE A 33 4.68 -4.81 -1.66
C ILE A 33 6.18 -5.07 -1.73
N THR A 34 6.54 -6.33 -2.00
CA THR A 34 7.92 -6.75 -2.21
C THR A 34 8.18 -6.83 -3.72
N PRO A 35 9.19 -6.13 -4.25
CA PRO A 35 9.54 -6.17 -5.66
C PRO A 35 9.97 -7.58 -6.08
N ALA A 36 9.83 -7.89 -7.37
CA ALA A 36 10.17 -9.20 -7.90
C ALA A 36 11.64 -9.55 -7.61
N ALA A 37 11.86 -10.73 -7.04
CA ALA A 37 13.11 -11.11 -6.41
C ALA A 37 14.18 -11.64 -7.38
N PHE A 38 14.38 -11.05 -8.56
CA PHE A 38 15.51 -11.43 -9.43
C PHE A 38 16.04 -10.26 -10.25
N CYS A 39 17.26 -9.83 -9.91
CA CYS A 39 18.12 -9.06 -10.80
C CYS A 39 18.80 -10.08 -11.73
N CYS A 40 18.46 -10.12 -13.01
CA CYS A 40 19.29 -10.85 -13.96
C CYS A 40 20.50 -9.98 -14.33
N HIS A 41 21.69 -10.48 -14.02
CA HIS A 41 22.92 -9.94 -14.57
C HIS A 41 23.02 -10.37 -16.04
N ASP A 42 23.37 -9.45 -16.93
CA ASP A 42 23.78 -9.87 -18.27
C ASP A 42 25.09 -10.69 -18.19
N LYS A 43 25.47 -11.32 -19.31
CA LYS A 43 26.73 -12.07 -19.44
C LYS A 43 28.00 -11.28 -19.05
N ASN A 44 27.89 -9.95 -18.93
CA ASN A 44 28.96 -9.03 -18.57
C ASN A 44 28.87 -8.54 -17.11
N ARG A 45 27.98 -9.12 -16.29
CA ARG A 45 27.73 -8.72 -14.89
C ARG A 45 27.29 -7.27 -14.71
N VAL A 46 26.84 -6.61 -15.77
CA VAL A 46 26.26 -5.27 -15.66
C VAL A 46 24.89 -5.42 -14.99
N PRO A 47 24.56 -4.64 -13.95
CA PRO A 47 23.22 -4.60 -13.41
C PRO A 47 22.29 -3.96 -14.43
N THR A 48 21.81 -4.74 -15.40
CA THR A 48 20.62 -4.42 -16.18
C THR A 48 19.43 -4.60 -15.24
N SER A 49 18.80 -3.49 -14.86
CA SER A 49 17.60 -3.49 -14.02
C SER A 49 16.40 -4.06 -14.80
N ILE A 50 16.45 -5.36 -15.12
CA ILE A 50 15.31 -6.11 -15.63
C ILE A 50 14.75 -6.85 -14.43
N GLN A 51 13.67 -6.30 -13.86
CA GLN A 51 12.87 -6.97 -12.84
C GLN A 51 12.13 -8.12 -13.53
N VAL A 52 12.56 -9.35 -13.29
CA VAL A 52 11.87 -10.55 -13.82
C VAL A 52 10.90 -11.05 -12.75
N GLY A 53 9.60 -10.85 -12.99
CA GLY A 53 8.51 -11.31 -12.12
C GLY A 53 7.53 -10.20 -11.75
N GLN A 54 6.40 -10.59 -11.14
CA GLN A 54 5.44 -9.64 -10.59
C GLN A 54 5.82 -9.30 -9.13
N PRO A 55 5.59 -8.06 -8.67
CA PRO A 55 5.71 -7.74 -7.25
C PRO A 55 4.76 -8.61 -6.44
N THR A 56 5.19 -9.02 -5.25
CA THR A 56 4.37 -9.79 -4.32
C THR A 56 3.70 -8.84 -3.34
N VAL A 57 2.37 -8.93 -3.21
CA VAL A 57 1.60 -8.15 -2.24
C VAL A 57 1.16 -9.07 -1.09
N THR A 58 1.46 -8.67 0.14
CA THR A 58 1.15 -9.44 1.36
C THR A 58 0.41 -8.59 2.37
N ALA A 59 -0.62 -9.14 3.02
CA ALA A 59 -1.32 -8.46 4.10
C ALA A 59 -0.42 -8.32 5.33
N CYS A 60 -0.44 -7.14 5.95
CA CYS A 60 0.34 -6.86 7.16
C CYS A 60 -0.51 -7.00 8.41
N ARG A 61 0.11 -7.40 9.54
CA ARG A 61 -0.57 -7.28 10.83
C ARG A 61 -0.59 -5.82 11.28
N PRO A 62 -1.70 -5.29 11.85
CA PRO A 62 -1.79 -3.90 12.28
C PRO A 62 -0.79 -3.48 13.36
N ASP A 63 -0.26 -4.43 14.13
CA ASP A 63 0.72 -4.24 15.20
C ASP A 63 2.17 -4.47 14.76
N MET A 64 2.39 -4.70 13.46
CA MET A 64 3.73 -4.95 12.93
C MET A 64 4.60 -3.70 13.04
N TRP A 65 5.73 -3.84 13.74
CA TRP A 65 6.79 -2.83 13.73
C TRP A 65 7.50 -2.80 12.37
N ILE A 66 7.69 -1.61 11.82
CA ILE A 66 8.29 -1.41 10.51
C ILE A 66 9.34 -0.31 10.63
N GLU A 67 10.60 -0.69 10.43
CA GLU A 67 11.67 0.26 10.19
C GLU A 67 11.58 0.75 8.75
N HIS A 68 11.66 2.06 8.56
CA HIS A 68 11.50 2.70 7.26
C HIS A 68 12.52 3.81 7.06
N GLU A 69 12.86 4.07 5.81
CA GLU A 69 13.87 5.05 5.43
C GLU A 69 13.24 6.26 4.71
N SER A 70 12.05 6.09 4.15
CA SER A 70 11.31 7.18 3.52
C SER A 70 9.80 6.97 3.64
N GLN A 71 9.06 8.08 3.49
CA GLN A 71 7.60 8.09 3.53
C GLN A 71 7.03 8.96 2.41
N VAL A 72 5.88 8.55 1.87
CA VAL A 72 5.14 9.26 0.81
C VAL A 72 3.66 9.27 1.18
N TRP A 73 3.03 10.45 1.15
CA TRP A 73 1.61 10.60 1.45
C TRP A 73 0.76 10.54 0.19
N PHE A 74 -0.33 9.76 0.21
CA PHE A 74 -1.33 9.76 -0.86
C PHE A 74 -2.30 10.94 -0.73
N TYR A 75 -2.63 11.33 0.50
CA TYR A 75 -3.42 12.52 0.84
C TYR A 75 -3.01 13.09 2.21
N SER A 76 -3.55 14.26 2.55
CA SER A 76 -3.37 14.90 3.85
C SER A 76 -4.70 15.11 4.56
N ASP A 77 -4.62 15.43 5.85
CA ASP A 77 -5.79 15.69 6.70
C ASP A 77 -6.55 16.96 6.28
N GLU A 78 -5.84 17.89 5.65
CA GLU A 78 -6.41 19.13 5.09
C GLU A 78 -7.25 18.87 3.85
N ASN A 79 -6.98 17.78 3.11
CA ASN A 79 -7.66 17.44 1.87
C ASN A 79 -8.19 16.00 1.86
N PRO A 80 -9.12 15.68 2.77
CA PRO A 80 -9.53 14.31 3.00
C PRO A 80 -10.41 13.78 1.87
N PRO A 81 -10.49 12.45 1.68
CA PRO A 81 -11.19 11.84 0.55
C PRO A 81 -12.68 12.21 0.44
N HIS A 82 -13.38 12.47 1.55
CA HIS A 82 -14.80 12.86 1.49
C HIS A 82 -15.01 14.25 0.90
N ARG A 83 -14.03 15.16 1.00
CA ARG A 83 -14.13 16.54 0.52
C ARG A 83 -13.50 16.77 -0.85
N CYS A 84 -12.66 15.85 -1.33
CA CYS A 84 -11.89 16.05 -2.55
C CYS A 84 -12.09 14.95 -3.59
N ALA A 85 -12.71 15.30 -4.72
CA ALA A 85 -12.94 14.36 -5.82
C ALA A 85 -11.64 13.84 -6.44
N ALA A 86 -10.63 14.70 -6.60
CA ALA A 86 -9.32 14.30 -7.13
C ALA A 86 -8.62 13.28 -6.21
N THR A 87 -8.70 13.49 -4.89
CA THR A 87 -8.18 12.51 -3.91
C THR A 87 -8.90 11.18 -4.02
N ARG A 88 -10.23 11.18 -4.14
CA ARG A 88 -11.00 9.93 -4.33
C ARG A 88 -10.57 9.18 -5.58
N GLN A 89 -10.39 9.89 -6.70
CA GLN A 89 -9.99 9.28 -7.96
C GLN A 89 -8.60 8.64 -7.85
N ARG A 90 -7.63 9.32 -7.21
CA ARG A 90 -6.29 8.76 -6.98
C ARG A 90 -6.32 7.50 -6.11
N LEU A 91 -7.13 7.52 -5.04
CA LEU A 91 -7.29 6.35 -4.18
C LEU A 91 -7.96 5.19 -4.92
N ASP A 92 -9.00 5.46 -5.70
CA ASP A 92 -9.70 4.45 -6.49
C ASP A 92 -8.76 3.81 -7.53
N GLN A 93 -7.96 4.61 -8.24
CA GLN A 93 -6.95 4.12 -9.18
C GLN A 93 -5.93 3.20 -8.48
N MET A 94 -5.46 3.58 -7.30
CA MET A 94 -4.51 2.75 -6.55
C MET A 94 -5.13 1.44 -6.06
N ILE A 95 -6.36 1.49 -5.54
CA ILE A 95 -7.09 0.29 -5.09
C ILE A 95 -7.39 -0.64 -6.26
N GLN A 96 -7.71 -0.10 -7.44
CA GLN A 96 -7.91 -0.88 -8.66
C GLN A 96 -6.61 -1.50 -9.18
N ALA A 97 -5.48 -0.80 -9.05
CA ALA A 97 -4.17 -1.31 -9.46
C ALA A 97 -3.65 -2.42 -8.54
N LEU A 98 -4.12 -2.50 -7.29
CA LEU A 98 -3.68 -3.45 -6.27
C LEU A 98 -4.90 -4.17 -5.66
N PRO A 99 -5.43 -5.22 -6.32
CA PRO A 99 -6.64 -5.91 -5.84
C PRO A 99 -6.47 -6.52 -4.44
N GLU A 100 -5.27 -6.93 -4.06
CA GLU A 100 -4.95 -7.45 -2.71
C GLU A 100 -5.12 -6.36 -1.64
N LEU A 101 -4.77 -5.11 -1.97
CA LEU A 101 -5.03 -3.96 -1.09
C LEU A 101 -6.53 -3.75 -0.91
N ALA A 102 -7.31 -3.81 -1.99
CA ALA A 102 -8.76 -3.68 -1.94
C ALA A 102 -9.39 -4.76 -1.04
N ALA A 103 -8.94 -6.02 -1.21
CA ALA A 103 -9.42 -7.16 -0.44
C ALA A 103 -9.11 -7.00 1.06
N GLU A 104 -7.90 -6.54 1.40
CA GLU A 104 -7.49 -6.35 2.79
C GLU A 104 -8.23 -5.19 3.47
N ILE A 105 -8.46 -4.08 2.76
CA ILE A 105 -9.28 -2.97 3.27
C ILE A 105 -10.70 -3.46 3.56
N GLU A 106 -11.30 -4.25 2.66
CA GLU A 106 -12.64 -4.80 2.86
C GLU A 106 -12.69 -5.79 4.03
N HIS A 107 -11.66 -6.64 4.16
CA HIS A 107 -11.52 -7.59 5.27
C HIS A 107 -11.52 -6.86 6.62
N ARG A 108 -10.69 -5.81 6.76
CA ARG A 108 -10.61 -5.00 7.99
C ARG A 108 -11.89 -4.22 8.27
N GLY A 109 -12.50 -3.67 7.23
CA GLY A 109 -13.80 -2.99 7.34
C GLY A 109 -14.88 -3.90 7.93
N ARG A 110 -14.94 -5.17 7.50
CA ARG A 110 -15.88 -6.15 8.07
C ARG A 110 -15.55 -6.52 9.52
N ALA A 111 -14.27 -6.71 9.84
CA ALA A 111 -13.84 -7.04 11.20
C ALA A 111 -14.15 -5.93 12.22
N ALA A 112 -14.13 -4.66 11.80
CA ALA A 112 -14.47 -3.53 12.64
C ALA A 112 -15.98 -3.42 12.93
N VAL A 113 -16.84 -3.82 12.00
CA VAL A 113 -18.31 -3.78 12.15
C VAL A 113 -18.85 -4.93 13.00
N ALA A 114 -18.10 -6.03 13.11
CA ALA A 114 -18.47 -7.20 13.92
C ALA A 114 -18.15 -7.04 15.42
N ARG A 115 -17.59 -5.91 15.85
CA ARG A 115 -17.28 -5.56 17.24
C ARG A 115 -18.24 -4.50 17.76
#